data_AF-A0A086YZT3-F1
#
_entry.id   AF-A0A086YZT3-F1
#
_cell.length_a   1.000
_cell.length_b   1.000
_cell.length_c   1.000
_cell.angle_alpha   90.00
_cell.angle_beta   90.00
_cell.angle_gamma   90.00
#
_symmetry.space_group_name_H-M   'P 1'
#
loop_
_entity.id
_entity.type
_entity.pdbx_description
1 polymer ?
#
loop_
_entity_poly.entity_id
_entity_poly.type
_entity_poly.pdbx_seq_one_letter_code
_entity_poly.pdbx_strand_id
1 'polypeptide(L)'
;MGNGVLAENIGRQDILLLRGATNRIGARWQRQSKLNGPFESVDLSDWQCSYQMLSLDGQFWYERGCDAHGVDGLAAVYVPPDAFTGAAWQARRMGAWKIIASRAGVTEILGWGYWTLED
;
A
#
# COMPACT_ATOMS: atom_id res chain seq x y z
N MET A 1 15.66 6.71 3.59
CA MET A 1 14.64 5.65 3.44
C MET A 1 14.53 4.95 4.79
N GLY A 2 13.46 5.19 5.54
CA GLY A 2 13.22 4.51 6.82
C GLY A 2 12.37 3.27 6.58
N ASN A 3 12.90 2.09 6.86
CA ASN A 3 12.11 0.86 6.88
C ASN A 3 11.39 0.79 8.23
N GLY A 4 10.13 1.21 8.26
CA GLY A 4 9.26 1.00 9.43
C GLY A 4 8.90 -0.47 9.53
N VAL A 5 9.23 -1.11 10.66
CA VAL A 5 8.66 -2.41 11.04
C VAL A 5 7.66 -2.13 12.16
N LEU A 6 6.37 -2.29 11.86
CA LEU A 6 5.27 -2.05 12.78
C LEU A 6 4.74 -3.40 13.27
N ALA A 7 4.75 -3.60 14.58
CA ALA A 7 4.38 -4.84 15.26
C ALA A 7 2.85 -5.06 15.37
N GLU A 8 2.10 -4.69 14.34
CA GLU A 8 0.68 -5.02 14.21
C GLU A 8 0.47 -5.80 12.91
N ASN A 9 -0.58 -6.62 12.85
CA ASN A 9 -0.92 -7.45 11.67
C ASN A 9 -1.09 -6.64 10.35
N ILE A 10 -1.11 -5.31 10.42
CA ILE A 10 -1.23 -4.39 9.29
C ILE A 10 -0.24 -3.22 9.47
N GLY A 11 0.55 -2.91 8.44
CA GLY A 11 1.47 -1.77 8.49
C GLY A 11 0.75 -0.43 8.37
N ARG A 12 0.84 0.43 9.40
CA ARG A 12 0.32 1.81 9.35
C ARG A 12 1.41 2.85 9.09
N GLN A 13 1.41 3.49 7.93
CA GLN A 13 2.43 4.50 7.63
C GLN A 13 1.83 5.73 6.96
N ASP A 14 2.14 6.91 7.49
CA ASP A 14 1.86 8.15 6.78
C ASP A 14 2.99 8.44 5.80
N ILE A 15 2.63 8.80 4.57
CA ILE A 15 3.59 8.91 3.45
C ILE A 15 3.52 10.29 2.79
N LEU A 16 4.68 10.78 2.40
CA LEU A 16 4.80 11.93 1.51
C LEU A 16 4.96 11.44 0.08
N LEU A 17 4.07 11.89 -0.81
CA LEU A 17 4.15 11.63 -2.24
C LEU A 17 4.69 12.86 -2.95
N LEU A 18 5.65 12.64 -3.86
CA LEU A 18 6.25 13.71 -4.66
C LEU A 18 5.73 13.64 -6.10
N ARG A 19 5.15 14.75 -6.58
CA ARG A 19 4.74 14.89 -7.98
C ARG A 19 5.96 14.89 -8.89
N GLY A 20 5.87 14.25 -10.05
CA GLY A 20 6.99 14.16 -10.98
C GLY A 20 8.09 13.18 -10.57
N ALA A 21 7.93 12.48 -9.44
CA ALA A 21 8.82 11.42 -9.00
C ALA A 21 8.14 10.05 -9.04
N THR A 22 8.94 8.99 -9.17
CA THR A 22 8.47 7.64 -8.91
C THR A 22 8.36 7.42 -7.41
N ASN A 23 7.17 7.09 -6.93
CA ASN A 23 6.94 6.79 -5.51
C ASN A 23 6.76 5.29 -5.34
N ARG A 24 7.54 4.66 -4.46
CA ARG A 24 7.40 3.23 -4.12
C ARG A 24 6.69 3.09 -2.79
N ILE A 25 5.53 2.46 -2.79
CA ILE A 25 4.76 2.15 -1.58
C ILE A 25 4.62 0.64 -1.48
N GLY A 26 4.79 0.08 -0.28
CA GLY A 26 4.67 -1.36 -0.09
C GLY A 26 4.49 -1.74 1.37
N ALA A 27 3.98 -2.95 1.57
CA ALA A 27 3.89 -3.60 2.87
C ALA A 27 4.42 -5.03 2.75
N ARG A 28 4.95 -5.58 3.85
CA ARG A 28 5.30 -6.99 3.94
C ARG A 28 4.39 -7.67 4.94
N TRP A 29 3.67 -8.68 4.48
CA TRP A 29 2.78 -9.47 5.33
C TRP A 29 3.52 -10.65 5.93
N GLN A 30 3.56 -10.67 7.26
CA GLN A 30 4.02 -11.81 8.03
C GLN A 30 2.94 -12.22 9.02
N ARG A 31 2.87 -13.51 9.33
CA ARG A 31 1.93 -14.07 10.29
C ARG A 31 2.62 -15.05 11.23
N GLN A 32 2.07 -15.16 12.42
CA GLN A 32 2.48 -16.17 13.40
C GLN A 32 1.51 -17.35 13.34
N SER A 33 2.01 -18.56 13.08
CA SER A 33 1.17 -19.77 12.98
C SER A 33 0.85 -20.41 14.34
N LYS A 34 1.62 -20.08 15.38
CA LYS A 34 1.48 -20.60 16.75
C LYS A 34 1.67 -19.47 17.75
N LEU A 35 0.94 -19.52 18.88
CA LEU A 35 1.17 -18.60 19.99
C LEU A 35 2.64 -18.73 20.46
N ASN A 36 3.43 -17.68 20.26
CA ASN A 36 4.89 -17.60 20.51
C ASN A 36 5.84 -18.23 19.46
N GLY A 37 5.37 -18.54 18.24
CA GLY A 37 6.21 -18.95 17.11
C GLY A 37 6.96 -17.78 16.42
N PRO A 38 7.87 -18.05 15.47
CA PRO A 38 8.42 -16.99 14.62
C PRO A 38 7.33 -16.39 13.71
N PHE A 39 7.55 -15.14 13.27
CA PHE A 39 6.77 -14.55 12.19
C PHE A 39 7.30 -15.08 10.85
N GLU A 40 6.41 -15.63 10.04
CA GLU A 40 6.72 -16.16 8.71
C GLU A 40 6.00 -15.33 7.65
N SER A 41 6.67 -15.10 6.51
CA SER A 41 6.06 -14.42 5.38
C SER A 41 4.85 -15.21 4.84
N VAL A 42 3.78 -14.49 4.51
CA VAL A 42 2.65 -15.07 3.80
C VAL A 42 2.97 -15.08 2.31
N ASP A 43 2.85 -16.24 1.66
CA ASP A 43 3.01 -16.31 0.21
C ASP A 43 1.86 -15.61 -0.51
N LEU A 44 2.21 -14.55 -1.23
CA LEU A 44 1.28 -13.73 -2.00
C LEU A 44 1.20 -14.12 -3.49
N SER A 45 1.88 -15.16 -3.95
CA SER A 45 2.01 -15.49 -5.39
C SER A 45 0.67 -15.73 -6.10
N ASP A 46 -0.33 -16.25 -5.38
CA ASP A 46 -1.69 -16.50 -5.90
C ASP A 46 -2.69 -15.38 -5.55
N TRP A 47 -2.22 -14.25 -5.05
CA TRP A 47 -3.06 -13.13 -4.62
C TRP A 47 -3.06 -12.01 -5.66
N GLN A 48 -4.21 -11.37 -5.84
CA GLN A 48 -4.29 -10.10 -6.55
C GLN A 48 -4.07 -8.97 -5.55
N CYS A 49 -3.02 -8.17 -5.75
CA CYS A 49 -2.74 -7.01 -4.90
C CYS A 49 -3.04 -5.69 -5.62
N SER A 50 -3.62 -4.72 -4.90
CA SER A 50 -3.83 -3.35 -5.40
C SER A 50 -3.52 -2.28 -4.35
N TYR A 51 -3.04 -1.14 -4.82
CA TYR A 51 -2.87 0.10 -4.09
C TYR A 51 -4.03 1.03 -4.41
N GLN A 52 -4.61 1.62 -3.37
CA GLN A 52 -5.74 2.53 -3.48
C GLN A 52 -5.46 3.83 -2.75
N MET A 53 -5.79 4.96 -3.38
CA MET A 53 -5.85 6.28 -2.75
C MET A 53 -7.30 6.72 -2.66
N LEU A 54 -7.66 7.17 -1.47
CA LEU A 54 -8.98 7.65 -1.12
C LEU A 54 -8.88 9.06 -0.58
N SER A 55 -9.96 9.81 -0.70
CA SER A 55 -10.18 11.01 0.10
C SER A 55 -10.31 10.65 1.59
N LEU A 56 -10.32 11.66 2.46
CA LEU A 56 -10.52 11.46 3.90
C LEU A 56 -11.94 10.98 4.24
N ASP A 57 -12.93 11.26 3.39
CA ASP A 57 -14.30 10.74 3.48
C ASP A 57 -14.50 9.39 2.77
N GLY A 58 -13.44 8.80 2.20
CA GLY A 58 -13.45 7.45 1.64
C GLY A 58 -13.82 7.33 0.16
N GLN A 59 -13.90 8.44 -0.57
CA GLN A 59 -14.08 8.44 -2.02
C GLN A 59 -12.80 7.94 -2.72
N PHE A 60 -12.95 7.02 -3.68
CA PHE A 60 -11.84 6.56 -4.52
C PHE A 60 -11.33 7.65 -5.47
N TRP A 61 -10.01 7.88 -5.43
CA TRP A 61 -9.34 8.84 -6.31
C TRP A 61 -8.31 8.22 -7.24
N TYR A 62 -7.68 7.11 -6.85
CA TYR A 62 -6.68 6.40 -7.65
C TYR A 62 -6.61 4.93 -7.23
N GLU A 63 -6.41 4.04 -8.20
CA GLU A 63 -6.12 2.63 -7.94
C GLU A 63 -5.09 2.11 -8.95
N ARG A 64 -4.22 1.21 -8.50
CA ARG A 64 -3.26 0.52 -9.35
C ARG A 64 -2.94 -0.87 -8.79
N GLY A 65 -2.74 -1.86 -9.66
CA GLY A 65 -2.22 -3.16 -9.26
C GLY A 65 -0.80 -3.08 -8.72
N CYS A 66 -0.43 -3.93 -7.76
CA CYS A 66 0.94 -4.01 -7.28
C CYS A 66 1.88 -4.57 -8.36
N ASP A 67 2.99 -3.89 -8.61
CA ASP A 67 4.01 -4.33 -9.58
C ASP A 67 4.88 -5.48 -9.04
N ALA A 68 4.92 -5.68 -7.71
CA ALA A 68 5.62 -6.79 -7.08
C ALA A 68 4.79 -7.41 -5.95
N HIS A 69 4.58 -8.73 -6.01
CA HIS A 69 4.06 -9.55 -4.92
C HIS A 69 4.53 -11.01 -5.04
N GLY A 70 4.70 -11.72 -3.92
CA GLY A 70 5.15 -13.12 -3.97
C GLY A 70 5.48 -13.77 -2.62
N VAL A 71 6.33 -14.80 -2.67
CA VAL A 71 6.65 -15.70 -1.55
C VAL A 71 7.24 -15.02 -0.30
N ASP A 72 7.86 -13.85 -0.45
CA ASP A 72 8.45 -13.10 0.66
C ASP A 72 7.41 -12.25 1.42
N GLY A 73 6.15 -12.31 1.01
CA GLY A 73 5.03 -11.56 1.58
C GLY A 73 5.05 -10.08 1.25
N LEU A 74 5.94 -9.62 0.37
CA LEU A 74 5.92 -8.25 -0.11
C LEU A 74 4.71 -8.03 -1.02
N ALA A 75 4.04 -6.89 -0.88
CA ALA A 75 3.21 -6.31 -1.92
C ALA A 75 3.63 -4.85 -2.09
N ALA A 76 4.04 -4.47 -3.29
CA ALA A 76 4.54 -3.12 -3.56
C ALA A 76 4.07 -2.60 -4.92
N VAL A 77 3.89 -1.28 -4.99
CA VAL A 77 3.54 -0.53 -6.19
C VAL A 77 4.57 0.56 -6.44
N TYR A 78 4.85 0.83 -7.70
CA TYR A 78 5.54 1.99 -8.20
C TYR A 78 4.51 2.94 -8.84
N VAL A 79 4.24 4.04 -8.16
CA VAL A 79 3.41 5.10 -8.70
C VAL A 79 4.28 5.97 -9.62
N PRO A 80 3.94 6.10 -10.91
CA PRO A 80 4.79 6.78 -11.87
C PRO A 80 4.73 8.30 -11.69
N PRO A 81 5.76 9.03 -12.17
CA PRO A 81 5.85 10.49 -12.10
C PRO A 81 4.61 11.25 -12.57
N ASP A 82 3.93 10.70 -13.57
CA ASP A 82 2.81 11.33 -14.26
C ASP A 82 1.43 11.02 -13.63
N ALA A 83 1.36 10.11 -12.65
CA ALA A 83 0.10 9.69 -12.00
C ALA A 83 -0.69 10.85 -11.40
N PHE A 84 0.01 11.91 -11.00
CA PHE A 84 -0.56 13.08 -10.31
C PHE A 84 -0.55 14.35 -11.17
N THR A 85 -0.51 14.24 -12.51
CA THR A 85 -0.44 15.42 -13.41
C THR A 85 -1.80 16.01 -13.78
N GLY A 86 -2.88 15.24 -13.65
CA GLY A 86 -4.24 15.70 -13.99
C GLY A 86 -4.74 16.85 -13.12
N ALA A 87 -5.63 17.68 -13.66
CA ALA A 87 -6.16 18.88 -12.99
C ALA A 87 -6.79 18.61 -11.61
N ALA A 88 -7.43 17.44 -11.42
CA ALA A 88 -8.01 17.06 -10.13
C ALA A 88 -6.96 17.00 -9.00
N TRP A 89 -5.70 16.66 -9.32
CA TRP A 89 -4.60 16.59 -8.37
C TRP A 89 -4.08 17.96 -7.93
N GLN A 90 -4.62 19.06 -8.48
CA GLN A 90 -4.38 20.40 -7.92
C GLN A 90 -5.11 20.58 -6.59
N ALA A 91 -6.31 19.99 -6.45
CA ALA A 91 -7.10 20.06 -5.22
C ALA A 91 -6.88 18.84 -4.29
N ARG A 92 -6.54 17.68 -4.83
CA ARG A 92 -6.27 16.45 -4.05
C ARG A 92 -4.88 16.49 -3.44
N ARG A 93 -4.73 17.14 -2.29
CA ARG A 93 -3.44 17.34 -1.61
C ARG A 93 -3.19 16.40 -0.43
N MET A 94 -4.23 15.74 0.07
CA MET A 94 -4.10 14.74 1.12
C MET A 94 -5.25 13.74 1.07
N GLY A 95 -5.05 12.56 1.66
CA GLY A 95 -6.07 11.53 1.75
C GLY A 95 -5.59 10.30 2.49
N ALA A 96 -6.32 9.20 2.35
CA ALA A 96 -5.93 7.89 2.87
C ALA A 96 -5.36 7.01 1.75
N TRP A 97 -4.45 6.10 2.10
CA TRP A 97 -4.01 5.04 1.21
C TRP A 97 -4.16 3.68 1.86
N LYS A 98 -4.23 2.64 1.03
CA LYS A 98 -4.11 1.25 1.47
C LYS A 98 -3.59 0.34 0.37
N ILE A 99 -2.95 -0.75 0.78
CA ILE A 99 -2.65 -1.91 -0.07
C ILE A 99 -3.57 -3.04 0.35
N ILE A 100 -4.27 -3.61 -0.62
CA ILE A 100 -5.19 -4.73 -0.44
C ILE A 100 -4.63 -5.94 -1.18
N ALA A 101 -4.78 -7.12 -0.58
CA ALA A 101 -4.58 -8.40 -1.25
C ALA A 101 -5.88 -9.20 -1.22
N SER A 102 -6.28 -9.73 -2.38
CA SER A 102 -7.49 -10.54 -2.53
C SER A 102 -7.17 -11.90 -3.16
N ARG A 103 -7.79 -12.96 -2.64
CA ARG A 103 -7.70 -14.33 -3.19
C ARG A 103 -8.95 -15.13 -2.85
N ALA A 104 -9.59 -15.73 -3.85
CA ALA A 104 -10.72 -16.67 -3.67
C ALA A 104 -11.82 -16.16 -2.72
N GLY A 105 -12.20 -14.88 -2.84
CA GLY A 105 -13.24 -14.26 -2.00
C GLY A 105 -12.76 -13.73 -0.64
N VAL A 106 -11.50 -13.95 -0.28
CA VAL A 106 -10.86 -13.35 0.91
C VAL A 106 -10.18 -12.05 0.50
N THR A 107 -10.30 -11.01 1.33
CA THR A 107 -9.66 -9.72 1.13
C THR A 107 -9.01 -9.26 2.43
N GLU A 108 -7.74 -8.88 2.35
CA GLU A 108 -6.93 -8.46 3.47
C GLU A 108 -6.32 -7.08 3.18
N ILE A 109 -6.27 -6.22 4.18
CA ILE A 109 -5.54 -4.95 4.11
C ILE A 109 -4.13 -5.21 4.62
N LEU A 110 -3.12 -5.05 3.77
CA LEU A 110 -1.73 -5.31 4.11
C LEU A 110 -1.04 -4.08 4.74
N GLY A 111 -1.45 -2.90 4.31
CA GLY A 111 -0.98 -1.64 4.86
C GLY A 111 -1.95 -0.51 4.58
N TRP A 112 -1.94 0.52 5.43
CA TRP A 112 -2.76 1.71 5.26
C TRP A 112 -2.14 2.92 5.95
N GLY A 113 -2.69 4.10 5.68
CA GLY A 113 -2.30 5.31 6.39
C GLY A 113 -2.80 6.54 5.67
N TYR A 114 -2.22 7.68 5.97
CA TYR A 114 -2.51 8.93 5.28
C TYR A 114 -1.39 9.28 4.30
N TRP A 115 -1.74 10.04 3.27
CA TRP A 115 -0.77 10.61 2.35
C TRP A 115 -0.97 12.11 2.23
N THR A 116 0.13 12.80 1.97
CA THR A 116 0.14 14.18 1.46
C THR A 116 0.87 14.21 0.13
N LEU A 117 0.48 15.13 -0.75
CA LEU A 117 1.07 15.30 -2.08
C LEU A 117 1.78 16.65 -2.16
N GLU A 118 3.10 16.59 -2.34
CA GLU A 118 3.97 17.74 -2.58
C GLU A 118 4.43 17.81 -4.04
N ASP A 119 4.84 19.01 -4.44
CA ASP A 119 5.29 19.36 -5.79
C ASP A 119 6.82 19.41 -5.89
#